data_AF-M2TFW0-F1
#
_entry.id   AF-M2TFW0-F1
#
_cell.length_a   1.000
_cell.length_b   1.000
_cell.length_c   1.000
_cell.angle_alpha   90.00
_cell.angle_beta   90.00
_cell.angle_gamma   90.00
#
_symmetry.space_group_name_H-M   'P 1'
#
loop_
_entity.id
_entity.type
_entity.pdbx_description
1 polymer ?
#
loop_
_entity_poly.entity_id
_entity_poly.type
_entity_poly.pdbx_seq_one_letter_code
_entity_poly.pdbx_strand_id
1 'polypeptide(L)'
;MAYSPFKPYWKFDNRKQQFAATALVMGLIPLTLKDVAWPERRIVHVTEPLPWLCDILVLALGLVPLPAEKETLLSAHQRNEESNGLAGYAWNMRRSAIRFMVVTLVICLLACYAALVFNEIYSKRSALGCVVPFFITAWYIVALLPASIHRAFAGRRQAQCNNGRVVSAIQGADEDWPVQMAWGIYYIAGTLIFASIMAVTIIEMAVWVFLCLAVTGISKVLAFFICLLFEKTGQRN
;
A
#
# COMPACT_ATOMS: atom_id res chain seq x y z
N MET A 1 62.90 6.73 2.47
CA MET A 1 61.63 5.98 2.30
C MET A 1 60.60 6.57 3.26
N ALA A 2 59.73 7.44 2.77
CA ALA A 2 58.66 8.04 3.57
C ALA A 2 57.37 7.24 3.36
N TYR A 3 56.95 6.48 4.36
CA TYR A 3 55.60 5.95 4.44
C TYR A 3 54.66 7.12 4.75
N SER A 4 53.74 7.43 3.84
CA SER A 4 52.59 8.31 4.10
C SER A 4 51.50 7.48 4.79
N PRO A 5 51.18 7.70 6.08
CA PRO A 5 50.21 6.86 6.79
C PRO A 5 48.80 7.47 6.82
N PHE A 6 48.55 8.61 6.17
CA PHE A 6 47.26 9.28 6.20
C PHE A 6 46.46 9.01 4.93
N LYS A 7 45.85 7.82 4.85
CA LYS A 7 44.61 7.72 4.07
C LYS A 7 43.54 8.54 4.81
N PRO A 8 42.81 9.44 4.12
CA PRO A 8 41.87 10.34 4.79
C PRO A 8 40.71 9.54 5.41
N TYR A 9 40.66 9.52 6.74
CA TYR A 9 39.58 8.90 7.54
C TYR A 9 38.18 9.38 7.09
N TRP A 10 38.07 10.63 6.64
CA TRP A 10 36.83 11.25 6.16
C TRP A 10 36.11 10.49 5.03
N LYS A 11 36.85 9.81 4.14
CA LYS A 11 36.24 9.05 3.03
C LYS A 11 35.54 7.77 3.51
N PHE A 12 35.97 7.19 4.63
CA PHE A 12 35.35 5.98 5.18
C PHE A 12 34.07 6.30 5.94
N ASP A 13 34.01 7.43 6.64
CA ASP A 13 32.78 7.90 7.31
C ASP A 13 31.68 8.22 6.29
N ASN A 14 32.00 8.91 5.20
CA ASN A 14 31.00 9.26 4.18
C ASN A 14 30.35 8.02 3.55
N ARG A 15 31.11 6.94 3.29
CA ARG A 15 30.54 5.70 2.74
C ARG A 15 29.66 4.97 3.75
N LYS A 16 30.08 4.89 5.02
CA LYS A 16 29.27 4.28 6.09
C LYS A 16 27.98 5.06 6.34
N GLN A 17 28.06 6.39 6.35
CA GLN A 17 26.91 7.27 6.44
C GLN A 17 25.97 7.10 5.24
N GLN A 18 26.51 6.97 4.04
CA GLN A 18 25.71 6.70 2.84
C GLN A 18 24.96 5.35 2.94
N PHE A 19 25.63 4.28 3.38
CA PHE A 19 24.97 2.97 3.57
C PHE A 19 23.87 3.03 4.64
N ALA A 20 24.13 3.71 5.75
CA ALA A 20 23.14 3.88 6.81
C ALA A 20 21.94 4.73 6.34
N ALA A 21 22.19 5.81 5.60
CA ALA A 21 21.14 6.66 5.05
C ALA A 21 20.28 5.92 4.01
N THR A 22 20.89 5.14 3.11
CA THR A 22 20.17 4.33 2.13
C THR A 22 19.30 3.27 2.80
N ALA A 23 19.83 2.56 3.80
CA ALA A 23 19.04 1.58 4.55
C ALA A 23 17.86 2.23 5.27
N LEU A 24 18.04 3.42 5.84
CA LEU A 24 16.98 4.18 6.49
C LEU A 24 15.91 4.62 5.48
N VAL A 25 16.30 5.23 4.36
CA VAL A 25 15.37 5.66 3.31
C VAL A 25 14.59 4.45 2.78
N MET A 26 15.28 3.37 2.40
CA MET A 26 14.63 2.17 1.86
C MET A 26 13.72 1.50 2.89
N GLY A 27 14.13 1.38 4.15
CA GLY A 27 13.30 0.85 5.23
C GLY A 27 12.09 1.73 5.59
N LEU A 28 12.17 3.04 5.33
CA LEU A 28 11.08 3.97 5.57
C LEU A 28 10.01 3.91 4.45
N ILE A 29 10.36 3.48 3.24
CA ILE A 29 9.42 3.32 2.11
C ILE A 29 8.21 2.45 2.48
N PRO A 30 8.35 1.19 2.95
CA PRO A 30 7.20 0.34 3.25
C PRO A 30 6.31 0.91 4.36
N LEU A 31 6.89 1.63 5.33
CA LEU A 31 6.13 2.31 6.39
C LEU A 31 5.38 3.52 5.83
N THR A 32 6.09 4.44 5.19
CA THR A 32 5.51 5.70 4.71
C THR A 32 4.52 5.48 3.58
N LEU A 33 4.87 4.72 2.54
CA LEU A 33 4.00 4.52 1.38
C LEU A 33 2.74 3.75 1.75
N LYS A 34 2.90 2.70 2.55
CA LYS A 34 1.75 1.95 3.04
C LYS A 34 0.99 2.66 4.14
N ASP A 35 1.45 3.79 4.69
CA ASP A 35 0.65 4.68 5.56
C ASP A 35 0.19 5.98 4.91
N VAL A 36 0.69 6.37 3.72
CA VAL A 36 0.24 7.58 2.98
C VAL A 36 -1.28 7.61 2.88
N ALA A 37 -1.89 8.58 3.55
CA ALA A 37 -3.32 8.72 3.81
C ALA A 37 -4.11 9.20 2.59
N TRP A 38 -3.84 8.64 1.41
CA TRP A 38 -4.63 8.91 0.22
C TRP A 38 -5.54 7.73 -0.09
N PRO A 39 -6.85 7.93 -0.30
CA PRO A 39 -7.62 9.18 -0.14
C PRO A 39 -7.72 9.56 1.36
N GLU A 40 -8.04 10.82 1.72
CA GLU A 40 -7.75 11.53 3.00
C GLU A 40 -7.99 10.78 4.36
N ARG A 41 -8.65 9.61 4.37
CA ARG A 41 -8.75 8.72 5.54
C ARG A 41 -8.56 7.22 5.26
N ARG A 42 -8.14 6.80 4.06
CA ARG A 42 -8.06 5.39 3.57
C ARG A 42 -9.34 4.58 3.67
N ILE A 43 -10.41 5.20 4.14
CA ILE A 43 -11.72 4.62 4.36
C ILE A 43 -12.57 4.99 3.15
N VAL A 44 -13.17 3.99 2.52
CA VAL A 44 -14.18 4.19 1.49
C VAL A 44 -15.48 3.65 2.05
N HIS A 45 -16.49 4.53 2.14
CA HIS A 45 -17.82 4.11 2.53
C HIS A 45 -18.50 3.42 1.35
N VAL A 46 -18.93 2.18 1.53
CA VAL A 46 -19.59 1.38 0.49
C VAL A 46 -21.01 1.04 0.91
N THR A 47 -21.94 1.07 -0.03
CA THR A 47 -23.37 0.83 0.23
C THR A 47 -23.72 -0.60 0.65
N GLU A 48 -22.95 -1.59 0.18
CA GLU A 48 -23.12 -3.01 0.53
C GLU A 48 -21.77 -3.66 0.87
N PRO A 49 -21.75 -4.70 1.73
CA PRO A 49 -20.54 -5.44 1.99
C PRO A 49 -20.03 -6.09 0.70
N LEU A 50 -18.77 -5.81 0.34
CA LEU A 50 -18.14 -6.39 -0.83
C LEU A 50 -18.08 -7.93 -0.71
N PRO A 51 -18.09 -8.65 -1.86
CA PRO A 51 -17.83 -10.08 -1.85
C PRO A 51 -16.46 -10.37 -1.23
N TRP A 52 -16.37 -11.49 -0.52
CA TRP A 52 -15.26 -11.81 0.38
C TRP A 52 -13.86 -11.63 -0.25
N LEU A 53 -13.67 -12.07 -1.49
CA LEU A 53 -12.40 -11.92 -2.21
C LEU A 53 -12.06 -10.46 -2.54
N CYS A 54 -13.05 -9.65 -2.92
CA CYS A 54 -12.82 -8.24 -3.26
C CYS A 54 -12.48 -7.41 -2.03
N ASP A 55 -13.08 -7.73 -0.87
CA ASP A 55 -12.72 -7.08 0.39
C ASP A 55 -11.27 -7.37 0.77
N ILE A 56 -10.82 -8.62 0.65
CA ILE A 56 -9.41 -9.00 0.88
C ILE A 56 -8.48 -8.25 -0.08
N LEU A 57 -8.83 -8.17 -1.36
CA LEU A 57 -8.01 -7.47 -2.35
C LEU A 57 -7.93 -5.97 -2.05
N VAL A 58 -9.04 -5.31 -1.73
CA VAL A 58 -9.07 -3.88 -1.38
C VAL A 58 -8.25 -3.61 -0.12
N LEU A 59 -8.38 -4.46 0.90
CA LEU A 59 -7.57 -4.39 2.13
C LEU A 59 -6.07 -4.60 1.86
N ALA A 60 -5.72 -5.55 1.00
CA ALA A 60 -4.33 -5.80 0.61
C ALA A 60 -3.73 -4.63 -0.17
N LEU A 61 -4.54 -3.99 -1.03
CA LEU A 61 -4.18 -2.80 -1.81
C LEU A 61 -4.11 -1.50 -0.96
N GLY A 62 -4.46 -1.56 0.33
CA GLY A 62 -4.26 -0.47 1.28
C GLY A 62 -5.45 0.49 1.44
N LEU A 63 -6.66 0.01 1.14
CA LEU A 63 -7.93 0.70 1.39
C LEU A 63 -8.80 -0.13 2.35
N VAL A 64 -9.56 0.54 3.20
CA VAL A 64 -10.49 -0.11 4.14
C VAL A 64 -11.92 0.17 3.69
N PRO A 65 -12.66 -0.82 3.17
CA PRO A 65 -14.06 -0.64 2.86
C PRO A 65 -14.87 -0.73 4.17
N LEU A 66 -15.64 0.32 4.47
CA LEU A 66 -16.60 0.31 5.57
C LEU A 66 -18.00 0.36 4.98
N PRO A 67 -18.87 -0.63 5.27
CA PRO A 67 -20.26 -0.55 4.86
C PRO A 67 -20.91 0.64 5.58
N ALA A 68 -21.56 1.51 4.81
CA ALA A 68 -22.36 2.59 5.37
C ALA A 68 -23.57 2.01 6.12
N GLU A 69 -23.95 2.66 7.21
CA GLU A 69 -25.19 2.33 7.93
C GLU A 69 -26.40 2.58 7.01
N LYS A 70 -27.38 1.66 7.03
CA LYS A 70 -28.48 1.62 6.04
C LYS A 70 -29.34 2.90 6.00
N GLU A 71 -29.40 3.67 7.10
CA GLU A 71 -30.18 4.91 7.18
C GLU A 71 -29.46 6.14 6.60
N THR A 72 -28.17 6.01 6.24
CA THR A 72 -27.29 7.14 5.89
C THR A 72 -26.66 6.99 4.50
N LEU A 73 -27.40 6.39 3.54
CA LEU A 73 -26.99 6.24 2.14
C LEU A 73 -26.67 7.59 1.45
N LEU A 74 -27.47 8.64 1.72
CA LEU A 74 -27.26 9.99 1.20
C LEU A 74 -26.00 10.65 1.79
N SER A 75 -25.71 10.41 3.07
CA SER A 75 -24.49 10.93 3.71
C SER A 75 -23.24 10.12 3.38
N ALA A 76 -23.33 8.86 2.93
CA ALA A 76 -22.16 8.12 2.44
C ALA A 76 -21.62 8.76 1.14
N HIS A 77 -22.53 9.18 0.26
CA HIS A 77 -22.19 9.94 -0.94
C HIS A 77 -21.56 11.29 -0.59
N GLN A 78 -22.26 12.08 0.24
CA GLN A 78 -21.80 13.42 0.61
C GLN A 78 -20.46 13.39 1.37
N ARG A 79 -20.25 12.39 2.23
CA ARG A 79 -19.01 12.20 2.99
C ARG A 79 -17.85 11.69 2.12
N ASN A 80 -18.12 10.89 1.08
CA ASN A 80 -17.10 10.48 0.11
C ASN A 80 -16.74 11.64 -0.85
N GLU A 81 -17.72 12.47 -1.24
CA GLU A 81 -17.53 13.62 -2.13
C GLU A 81 -16.77 14.75 -1.43
N GLU A 82 -17.09 15.02 -0.16
CA GLU A 82 -16.37 15.98 0.68
C GLU A 82 -14.93 15.53 1.01
N SER A 83 -14.68 14.21 1.12
CA SER A 83 -13.32 13.72 1.42
C SER A 83 -12.44 13.56 0.17
N ASN A 84 -13.01 13.43 -1.03
CA ASN A 84 -12.26 13.04 -2.22
C ASN A 84 -12.71 13.81 -3.47
N GLY A 85 -11.89 14.74 -3.95
CA GLY A 85 -12.11 15.40 -5.24
C GLY A 85 -12.16 14.44 -6.44
N LEU A 86 -11.54 13.25 -6.30
CA LEU A 86 -11.60 12.17 -7.30
C LEU A 86 -12.91 11.38 -7.26
N ALA A 87 -13.62 11.37 -6.11
CA ALA A 87 -14.92 10.70 -6.00
C ALA A 87 -15.99 11.42 -6.82
N GLY A 88 -16.04 12.76 -6.77
CA GLY A 88 -16.99 13.54 -7.58
C GLY A 88 -16.82 13.29 -9.09
N TYR A 89 -15.57 13.19 -9.57
CA TYR A 89 -15.30 12.86 -10.98
C TYR A 89 -15.63 11.40 -11.34
N ALA A 90 -15.22 10.46 -10.48
CA ALA A 90 -15.43 9.04 -10.73
C ALA A 90 -16.90 8.63 -10.65
N TRP A 91 -17.73 9.36 -9.90
CA TRP A 91 -19.15 9.06 -9.77
C TRP A 91 -19.98 9.40 -11.00
N ASN A 92 -19.55 10.41 -11.77
CA ASN A 92 -20.21 10.78 -13.02
C ASN A 92 -19.79 9.87 -14.19
N MET A 93 -18.88 8.91 -13.96
CA MET A 93 -18.42 7.99 -15.01
C MET A 93 -19.42 6.86 -15.26
N ARG A 94 -19.63 6.55 -16.55
CA ARG A 94 -20.40 5.39 -16.98
C ARG A 94 -19.76 4.09 -16.45
N ARG A 95 -20.56 3.10 -16.06
CA ARG A 95 -20.06 1.78 -15.59
C ARG A 95 -19.07 1.10 -16.54
N SER A 96 -19.23 1.28 -17.86
CA SER A 96 -18.29 0.77 -18.85
C SER A 96 -16.91 1.43 -18.74
N ALA A 97 -16.87 2.74 -18.47
CA ALA A 97 -15.62 3.48 -18.25
C ALA A 97 -14.94 3.04 -16.95
N ILE A 98 -15.72 2.80 -15.88
CA ILE A 98 -15.18 2.26 -14.62
C ILE A 98 -14.52 0.89 -14.85
N ARG A 99 -15.19 -0.03 -15.56
CA ARG A 99 -14.61 -1.33 -15.91
C ARG A 99 -13.31 -1.19 -16.73
N PHE A 100 -13.31 -0.30 -17.72
CA PHE A 100 -12.13 -0.04 -18.54
C PHE A 100 -10.96 0.53 -17.70
N MET A 101 -11.24 1.43 -16.76
CA MET A 101 -10.25 1.97 -15.83
C MET A 101 -9.68 0.88 -14.93
N VAL A 102 -10.52 0.00 -14.36
CA VAL A 102 -10.06 -1.13 -13.55
C VAL A 102 -9.10 -2.02 -14.34
N VAL A 103 -9.47 -2.41 -15.56
CA VAL A 103 -8.61 -3.25 -16.42
C VAL A 103 -7.29 -2.55 -16.73
N THR A 104 -7.34 -1.26 -17.07
CA THR A 104 -6.15 -0.45 -17.37
C THR A 104 -5.23 -0.33 -16.16
N LEU A 105 -5.79 -0.11 -14.97
CA LEU A 105 -5.04 -0.02 -13.72
C LEU A 105 -4.42 -1.35 -13.31
N VAL A 106 -5.12 -2.48 -13.53
CA VAL A 106 -4.56 -3.83 -13.30
C VAL A 106 -3.35 -4.06 -14.22
N ILE A 107 -3.47 -3.75 -15.51
CA ILE A 107 -2.35 -3.89 -16.46
C ILE A 107 -1.17 -3.00 -16.04
N CYS A 108 -1.45 -1.75 -15.66
CA CYS A 108 -0.44 -0.82 -15.19
C CYS A 108 0.26 -1.32 -13.91
N LEU A 109 -0.50 -1.85 -12.95
CA LEU A 109 0.03 -2.41 -11.72
C LEU A 109 0.92 -3.63 -11.98
N LEU A 110 0.50 -4.53 -12.89
CA LEU A 110 1.30 -5.68 -13.31
C LEU A 110 2.60 -5.24 -13.99
N ALA A 111 2.56 -4.19 -14.82
CA ALA A 111 3.75 -3.61 -15.43
C ALA A 111 4.70 -3.03 -14.36
N CYS A 112 4.17 -2.36 -13.33
CA CYS A 112 4.98 -1.88 -12.21
C CYS A 112 5.59 -3.03 -11.38
N TYR A 113 4.86 -4.11 -11.14
CA TYR A 113 5.42 -5.29 -10.49
C TYR A 113 6.51 -5.95 -11.33
N ALA A 114 6.31 -6.06 -12.64
CA ALA A 114 7.35 -6.55 -13.54
C ALA A 114 8.59 -5.65 -13.49
N ALA A 115 8.41 -4.32 -13.49
CA ALA A 115 9.51 -3.36 -13.35
C ALA A 115 10.25 -3.50 -12.02
N LEU A 116 9.56 -3.76 -10.91
CA LEU A 116 10.19 -4.06 -9.61
C LEU A 116 11.05 -5.32 -9.68
N VAL A 117 10.53 -6.41 -10.26
CA VAL A 117 11.28 -7.67 -10.44
C VAL A 117 12.51 -7.45 -11.33
N PHE A 118 12.35 -6.75 -12.45
CA PHE A 118 13.49 -6.42 -13.30
C PHE A 118 14.52 -5.58 -12.55
N ASN A 119 14.08 -4.57 -11.79
CA ASN A 119 14.99 -3.75 -10.99
C ASN A 119 15.71 -4.58 -9.92
N GLU A 120 15.03 -5.55 -9.30
CA GLU A 120 15.64 -6.50 -8.35
C GLU A 120 16.69 -7.39 -9.01
N ILE A 121 16.41 -7.94 -10.20
CA ILE A 121 17.33 -8.80 -10.97
C ILE A 121 18.56 -8.02 -11.48
N TYR A 122 18.34 -6.83 -12.04
CA TYR A 122 19.40 -6.04 -12.67
C TYR A 122 20.25 -5.29 -11.65
N SER A 123 19.69 -4.95 -10.50
CA SER A 123 20.45 -4.41 -9.37
C SER A 123 21.23 -5.55 -8.70
N LYS A 124 22.28 -6.05 -9.38
CA LYS A 124 23.19 -7.15 -8.97
C LYS A 124 23.89 -6.96 -7.62
N ARG A 125 23.55 -5.90 -6.86
CA ARG A 125 24.09 -5.54 -5.55
C ARG A 125 23.02 -5.39 -4.47
N SER A 126 21.73 -5.55 -4.81
CA SER A 126 20.61 -5.21 -3.93
C SER A 126 20.36 -6.16 -2.75
N ALA A 127 21.04 -7.30 -2.65
CA ALA A 127 20.96 -8.11 -1.44
C ALA A 127 22.27 -8.86 -1.22
N LEU A 128 23.00 -8.48 -0.17
CA LEU A 128 24.04 -9.33 0.39
C LEU A 128 23.35 -10.59 0.96
N GLY A 129 23.23 -11.65 0.15
CA GLY A 129 22.85 -12.99 0.62
C GLY A 129 21.43 -13.48 0.32
N CYS A 130 20.63 -12.81 -0.50
CA CYS A 130 19.34 -13.40 -0.92
C CYS A 130 19.50 -14.35 -2.12
N VAL A 131 19.03 -15.59 -1.94
CA VAL A 131 19.05 -16.66 -2.95
C VAL A 131 18.00 -16.42 -4.05
N VAL A 132 17.05 -15.50 -3.83
CA VAL A 132 15.81 -15.41 -4.60
C VAL A 132 15.56 -13.97 -5.06
N PRO A 133 15.40 -13.67 -6.36
CA PRO A 133 15.33 -12.30 -6.89
C PRO A 133 13.89 -11.72 -6.95
N PHE A 134 13.04 -12.04 -5.98
CA PHE A 134 11.64 -11.60 -5.96
C PHE A 134 11.09 -11.29 -4.56
N PHE A 135 11.95 -10.90 -3.61
CA PHE A 135 11.53 -10.64 -2.23
C PHE A 135 10.53 -9.49 -2.11
N ILE A 136 10.71 -8.44 -2.92
CA ILE A 136 9.84 -7.26 -2.83
C ILE A 136 8.47 -7.55 -3.43
N THR A 137 8.43 -8.31 -4.53
CA THR A 137 7.15 -8.76 -5.09
C THR A 137 6.46 -9.76 -4.16
N ALA A 138 7.21 -10.69 -3.56
CA ALA A 138 6.69 -11.63 -2.57
C ALA A 138 6.09 -10.90 -1.36
N TRP A 139 6.71 -9.82 -0.89
CA TRP A 139 6.18 -8.96 0.16
C TRP A 139 4.78 -8.40 -0.18
N TYR A 140 4.55 -7.94 -1.41
CA TYR A 140 3.22 -7.47 -1.81
C TYR A 140 2.19 -8.61 -1.85
N ILE A 141 2.59 -9.83 -2.20
CA ILE A 141 1.72 -11.01 -2.18
C ILE A 141 1.39 -11.42 -0.73
N VAL A 142 2.38 -11.39 0.15
CA VAL A 142 2.21 -11.71 1.59
C VAL A 142 1.23 -10.76 2.27
N ALA A 143 1.00 -9.56 1.72
CA ALA A 143 -0.03 -8.63 2.21
C ALA A 143 -1.46 -9.19 2.18
N LEU A 144 -1.73 -10.24 1.38
CA LEU A 144 -3.01 -10.95 1.37
C LEU A 144 -3.29 -11.66 2.69
N LEU A 145 -2.24 -12.07 3.42
CA LEU A 145 -2.36 -12.79 4.67
C LEU A 145 -2.92 -11.90 5.80
N PRO A 146 -2.34 -10.74 6.16
CA PRO A 146 -2.95 -9.84 7.13
C PRO A 146 -4.30 -9.30 6.64
N ALA A 147 -4.51 -9.13 5.33
CA ALA A 147 -5.81 -8.74 4.78
C ALA A 147 -6.90 -9.81 4.99
N SER A 148 -6.56 -11.09 4.84
CA SER A 148 -7.48 -12.20 5.11
C SER A 148 -7.86 -12.31 6.59
N ILE A 149 -6.89 -12.10 7.48
CA ILE A 149 -7.12 -12.03 8.94
C ILE A 149 -8.02 -10.83 9.24
N HIS A 150 -7.68 -9.65 8.72
CA HIS A 150 -8.49 -8.43 8.90
C HIS A 150 -9.94 -8.64 8.45
N ARG A 151 -10.16 -9.32 7.31
CA ARG A 151 -11.50 -9.67 6.84
C ARG A 151 -12.21 -10.67 7.76
N ALA A 152 -11.50 -11.67 8.29
CA ALA A 152 -12.08 -12.66 9.21
C ALA A 152 -12.65 -12.00 10.49
N PHE A 153 -12.04 -10.89 10.93
CA PHE A 153 -12.51 -10.10 12.07
C PHE A 153 -13.50 -8.97 11.71
N ALA A 154 -13.85 -8.81 10.43
CA ALA A 154 -14.73 -7.71 9.97
C ALA A 154 -16.13 -7.72 10.61
N GLY A 155 -16.66 -8.90 10.98
CA GLY A 155 -17.95 -9.00 11.68
C GLY A 155 -17.94 -8.39 13.08
N ARG A 156 -16.83 -8.51 13.82
CA ARG A 156 -16.67 -7.87 15.13
C ARG A 156 -16.48 -6.37 15.01
N ARG A 157 -15.73 -5.94 13.99
CA ARG A 157 -15.56 -4.52 13.67
C ARG A 157 -16.88 -3.84 13.36
N GLN A 158 -17.75 -4.46 12.54
CA GLN A 158 -19.08 -3.94 12.25
C GLN A 158 -19.92 -3.75 13.52
N ALA A 159 -19.86 -4.72 14.44
CA ALA A 159 -20.54 -4.60 15.74
C ALA A 159 -19.99 -3.42 16.58
N GLN A 160 -18.68 -3.16 16.52
CA GLN A 160 -18.05 -2.03 17.23
C GLN A 160 -18.40 -0.67 16.59
N CYS A 161 -18.46 -0.59 15.25
CA CYS A 161 -18.92 0.61 14.54
C CYS A 161 -20.36 0.97 14.91
N ASN A 162 -21.25 -0.02 14.97
CA ASN A 162 -22.65 0.19 15.37
C ASN A 162 -22.76 0.68 16.83
N ASN A 163 -21.78 0.34 17.67
CA ASN A 163 -21.69 0.83 19.05
C ASN A 163 -21.03 2.23 19.16
N GLY A 164 -20.84 2.94 18.05
CA GLY A 164 -20.32 4.31 18.03
C GLY A 164 -18.82 4.44 18.25
N ARG A 165 -18.03 3.35 18.15
CA ARG A 165 -16.56 3.45 18.18
C ARG A 165 -16.04 4.05 16.88
N VAL A 166 -15.12 5.01 17.00
CA VAL A 166 -14.43 5.63 15.87
C VAL A 166 -13.43 4.64 15.28
N VAL A 167 -13.56 4.34 13.99
CA VAL A 167 -12.57 3.54 13.26
C VAL A 167 -11.38 4.43 12.92
N SER A 168 -10.19 3.97 13.28
CA SER A 168 -8.94 4.70 13.02
C SER A 168 -8.60 4.72 11.51
N ALA A 169 -7.84 5.74 11.09
CA ALA A 169 -7.33 5.85 9.72
C ALA A 169 -6.08 4.99 9.47
N ILE A 170 -5.52 4.36 10.51
CA ILE A 170 -4.29 3.56 10.44
C ILE A 170 -4.67 2.08 10.31
N GLN A 171 -4.09 1.39 9.34
CA GLN A 171 -4.43 0.00 9.05
C GLN A 171 -4.03 -0.92 10.22
N GLY A 172 -5.03 -1.42 10.93
CA GLY A 172 -4.86 -2.25 12.13
C GLY A 172 -4.97 -1.49 13.44
N ALA A 173 -4.92 -0.15 13.50
CA ALA A 173 -5.07 0.55 14.78
C ALA A 173 -6.54 0.55 15.24
N ASP A 174 -6.76 0.47 16.55
CA ASP A 174 -8.07 0.29 17.19
C ASP A 174 -8.85 -0.98 16.76
N GLU A 175 -8.18 -1.90 16.04
CA GLU A 175 -8.71 -3.25 15.71
C GLU A 175 -8.34 -4.28 16.79
N ASP A 176 -8.93 -5.47 16.73
CA ASP A 176 -8.60 -6.58 17.61
C ASP A 176 -7.08 -6.91 17.54
N TRP A 177 -6.50 -7.31 18.69
CA TRP A 177 -5.08 -7.61 18.82
C TRP A 177 -4.48 -8.54 17.73
N PRO A 178 -5.18 -9.56 17.18
CA PRO A 178 -4.61 -10.42 16.14
C PRO A 178 -4.40 -9.67 14.82
N VAL A 179 -5.30 -8.74 14.50
CA VAL A 179 -5.22 -7.90 13.29
C VAL A 179 -4.04 -6.94 13.43
N GLN A 180 -3.90 -6.31 14.61
CA GLN A 180 -2.75 -5.46 14.94
C GLN A 180 -1.43 -6.21 14.82
N MET A 181 -1.33 -7.42 15.39
CA MET A 181 -0.12 -8.22 15.30
C MET A 181 0.20 -8.66 13.87
N ALA A 182 -0.80 -9.07 13.08
CA ALA A 182 -0.59 -9.49 11.70
C ALA A 182 -0.05 -8.34 10.84
N TRP A 183 -0.64 -7.14 10.96
CA TRP A 183 -0.15 -5.95 10.27
C TRP A 183 1.22 -5.50 10.80
N GLY A 184 1.45 -5.55 12.12
CA GLY A 184 2.74 -5.22 12.73
C GLY A 184 3.89 -6.12 12.24
N ILE A 185 3.69 -7.44 12.24
CA ILE A 185 4.67 -8.40 11.71
C ILE A 185 4.92 -8.15 10.23
N TYR A 186 3.84 -7.92 9.46
CA TYR A 186 3.94 -7.55 8.07
C TYR A 186 4.84 -6.33 7.91
N TYR A 187 4.58 -5.19 8.57
CA TYR A 187 5.41 -3.98 8.45
C TYR A 187 6.88 -4.19 8.85
N ILE A 188 7.13 -4.90 9.96
CA ILE A 188 8.49 -5.19 10.43
C ILE A 188 9.27 -5.98 9.37
N ALA A 189 8.66 -7.02 8.79
CA ALA A 189 9.33 -7.94 7.90
C ALA A 189 9.94 -7.28 6.66
N GLY A 190 9.53 -6.07 6.29
CA GLY A 190 9.94 -5.46 5.02
C GLY A 190 10.38 -4.05 5.13
N THR A 191 10.22 -3.42 6.29
CA THR A 191 11.32 -2.61 6.77
C THR A 191 12.62 -3.42 6.70
N LEU A 192 12.64 -4.69 7.13
CA LEU A 192 13.83 -5.55 7.02
C LEU A 192 14.20 -5.91 5.57
N ILE A 193 13.24 -6.37 4.75
CA ILE A 193 13.48 -6.66 3.31
C ILE A 193 14.02 -5.42 2.58
N PHE A 194 13.37 -4.27 2.70
CA PHE A 194 13.83 -3.06 2.01
C PHE A 194 15.14 -2.52 2.58
N ALA A 195 15.36 -2.58 3.89
CA ALA A 195 16.62 -2.18 4.50
C ALA A 195 17.79 -3.09 4.11
N SER A 196 17.53 -4.35 3.73
CA SER A 196 18.56 -5.25 3.22
C SER A 196 19.18 -4.78 1.89
N ILE A 197 18.51 -3.87 1.19
CA ILE A 197 18.94 -3.24 -0.06
C ILE A 197 19.91 -2.10 0.22
N MET A 198 21.08 -2.44 0.75
CA MET A 198 22.06 -1.45 1.21
C MET A 198 23.00 -0.97 0.10
N ALA A 199 23.29 -1.78 -0.92
CA ALA A 199 24.33 -1.47 -1.91
C ALA A 199 23.76 -0.99 -3.27
N VAL A 200 22.80 -0.08 -3.23
CA VAL A 200 22.27 0.62 -4.42
C VAL A 200 22.89 2.00 -4.58
N THR A 201 23.11 2.38 -5.83
CA THR A 201 23.50 3.75 -6.22
C THR A 201 22.35 4.73 -5.99
N ILE A 202 22.64 6.03 -5.98
CA ILE A 202 21.62 7.09 -5.83
C ILE A 202 20.57 7.00 -6.95
N ILE A 203 20.99 6.69 -8.18
CA ILE A 203 20.10 6.55 -9.33
C ILE A 203 19.18 5.34 -9.14
N GLU A 204 19.73 4.19 -8.75
CA GLU A 204 18.92 2.99 -8.46
C GLU A 204 17.94 3.24 -7.30
N MET A 205 18.40 3.92 -6.24
CA MET A 205 17.53 4.30 -5.11
C MET A 205 16.38 5.20 -5.56
N ALA A 206 16.63 6.17 -6.43
CA ALA A 206 15.58 7.02 -6.99
C ALA A 206 14.56 6.18 -7.78
N VAL A 207 15.02 5.26 -8.65
CA VAL A 207 14.14 4.34 -9.40
C VAL A 207 13.30 3.49 -8.45
N TRP A 208 13.90 2.94 -7.38
CA TRP A 208 13.17 2.20 -6.35
C TRP A 208 12.05 3.03 -5.71
N VAL A 209 12.36 4.25 -5.27
CA VAL A 209 11.38 5.14 -4.66
C VAL A 209 10.24 5.47 -5.62
N PHE A 210 10.54 5.84 -6.87
CA PHE A 210 9.51 6.16 -7.87
C PHE A 210 8.63 4.95 -8.23
N LEU A 211 9.22 3.76 -8.38
CA LEU A 211 8.46 2.55 -8.64
C LEU A 211 7.55 2.21 -7.45
N CYS A 212 8.04 2.33 -6.22
CA CYS A 212 7.22 2.05 -5.04
C CYS A 212 6.09 3.07 -4.87
N LEU A 213 6.34 4.36 -5.15
CA LEU A 213 5.33 5.40 -5.19
C LEU A 213 4.26 5.09 -6.25
N ALA A 214 4.67 4.70 -7.45
CA ALA A 214 3.77 4.33 -8.53
C ALA A 214 2.90 3.13 -8.16
N VAL A 215 3.51 2.04 -7.66
CA VAL A 215 2.80 0.83 -7.23
C VAL A 215 1.78 1.17 -6.15
N THR A 216 2.16 1.98 -5.16
CA THR A 216 1.27 2.38 -4.06
C THR A 216 0.11 3.23 -4.55
N GLY A 217 0.40 4.23 -5.38
CA GLY A 217 -0.63 5.10 -5.96
C GLY A 217 -1.62 4.32 -6.82
N ILE A 218 -1.12 3.51 -7.75
CA ILE A 218 -1.95 2.68 -8.63
C ILE A 218 -2.76 1.67 -7.81
N SER A 219 -2.19 1.05 -6.77
CA SER A 219 -2.89 0.09 -5.91
C SER A 219 -4.09 0.74 -5.20
N LYS A 220 -3.92 1.94 -4.65
CA LYS A 220 -4.98 2.69 -3.98
C LYS A 220 -6.06 3.14 -4.96
N VAL A 221 -5.67 3.67 -6.12
CA VAL A 221 -6.61 4.05 -7.17
C VAL A 221 -7.40 2.83 -7.65
N LEU A 222 -6.73 1.70 -7.87
CA LEU A 222 -7.36 0.45 -8.28
C LEU A 222 -8.38 -0.03 -7.23
N ALA A 223 -8.00 -0.06 -5.95
CA ALA A 223 -8.91 -0.47 -4.89
C ALA A 223 -10.12 0.49 -4.75
N PHE A 224 -9.92 1.79 -4.97
CA PHE A 224 -11.02 2.75 -5.02
C PHE A 224 -12.02 2.43 -6.15
N PHE A 225 -11.51 2.18 -7.37
CA PHE A 225 -12.37 1.81 -8.50
C PHE A 225 -13.02 0.43 -8.35
N ILE A 226 -12.38 -0.52 -7.66
CA ILE A 226 -13.01 -1.80 -7.29
C ILE A 226 -14.20 -1.54 -6.36
N CYS A 227 -14.06 -0.69 -5.34
CA CYS A 227 -15.18 -0.31 -4.48
C CYS A 227 -16.34 0.32 -5.28
N LEU A 228 -16.04 1.25 -6.18
CA LEU A 228 -17.05 1.89 -7.05
C LEU A 228 -17.76 0.90 -7.98
N LEU A 229 -17.05 -0.14 -8.47
CA LEU A 229 -17.62 -1.13 -9.38
C LEU A 229 -18.73 -1.96 -8.71
N PHE A 230 -18.59 -2.21 -7.40
CA PHE A 230 -19.58 -2.94 -6.59
C PHE A 230 -20.62 -2.02 -5.96
N GLU A 231 -20.53 -0.72 -6.17
CA GLU A 231 -21.45 0.22 -5.58
C GLU A 231 -22.79 0.27 -6.33
N LYS A 232 -23.90 0.18 -5.58
CA LYS A 232 -25.25 0.12 -6.15
C LYS A 232 -25.70 1.40 -6.85
N THR A 233 -25.04 2.54 -6.61
CA THR A 233 -25.45 3.89 -7.06
C THR A 233 -25.23 4.20 -8.55
N GLY A 234 -25.25 3.17 -9.40
CA GLY A 234 -25.26 3.29 -10.86
C GLY A 234 -26.55 2.81 -11.52
N GLN A 235 -27.68 2.79 -10.79
CA GLN A 235 -29.02 2.73 -11.38
C GLN A 235 -29.54 4.15 -11.62
N ARG A 236 -28.88 4.90 -12.49
CA ARG A 236 -29.63 5.78 -13.40
C ARG A 236 -29.69 5.01 -14.71
N ASN A 237 -30.90 4.57 -15.04
CA ASN A 237 -31.25 3.91 -16.30
C ASN A 237 -30.59 4.59 -17.50
#